data_AF-A0A662IHL9-F1
#
_entry.id   AF-A0A662IHL9-F1
#
_cell.length_a   1.000
_cell.length_b   1.000
_cell.length_c   1.000
_cell.angle_alpha   90.00
_cell.angle_beta   90.00
_cell.angle_gamma   90.00
#
_symmetry.space_group_name_H-M   'P 1'
#
loop_
_entity.id
_entity.type
_entity.pdbx_description
1 polymer ?
#
loop_
_entity_poly.entity_id
_entity_poly.type
_entity_poly.pdbx_seq_one_letter_code
_entity_poly.pdbx_strand_id
1 'polypeptide(L)'
;MRAGPLEVERRAREGSYISSKSFDLQLSRTIAELEREYGVSYDPGELAPDDPSLAKAVFEAGLALVEEVGIYVVELERTAVFSREEVAEVLRRAEKEFVLGKGSDARVLSAREPGSRQRPFVFGGYAGTPTPEEEFKYSALSYAQEALVDALDHGSLPSVGGLGVSRSAPSEAEATVREVELLREAIVEAGRPGMHLLACESSVSAVG
;
A
#
# COMPACT_ATOMS: atom_id res chain seq x y z
N MET A 1 -15.18 9.54 -16.48
CA MET A 1 -14.51 10.46 -15.54
C MET A 1 -13.13 9.89 -15.22
N ARG A 2 -12.05 10.68 -15.19
CA ARG A 2 -10.74 10.16 -14.77
C ARG A 2 -10.71 10.11 -13.25
N ALA A 3 -10.93 8.94 -12.67
CA ALA A 3 -10.66 8.71 -11.25
C ALA A 3 -9.13 8.74 -11.04
N GLY A 4 -8.66 9.44 -10.01
CA GLY A 4 -7.24 9.53 -9.70
C GLY A 4 -6.92 10.71 -8.76
N PRO A 5 -5.64 10.85 -8.34
CA PRO A 5 -5.24 11.82 -7.32
C PRO A 5 -5.65 13.28 -7.62
N LEU A 6 -5.57 13.70 -8.89
CA LEU A 6 -5.96 15.05 -9.30
C LEU A 6 -7.47 15.33 -9.15
N GLU A 7 -8.31 14.30 -9.33
CA GLU A 7 -9.76 14.43 -9.12
C GLU A 7 -10.09 14.53 -7.63
N VAL A 8 -9.37 13.78 -6.78
CA VAL A 8 -9.46 13.92 -5.32
C VAL A 8 -9.11 15.34 -4.91
N GLU A 9 -7.97 15.86 -5.38
CA GLU A 9 -7.56 17.23 -5.07
C GLU A 9 -8.58 18.27 -5.54
N ARG A 10 -9.07 18.16 -6.78
CA ARG A 10 -10.07 19.07 -7.34
C ARG A 10 -11.33 19.13 -6.47
N ARG A 11 -11.87 17.97 -6.08
CA ARG A 11 -13.05 17.90 -5.22
C ARG A 11 -12.77 18.42 -3.83
N ALA A 12 -11.63 18.09 -3.24
CA ALA A 12 -11.26 18.60 -1.92
C ALA A 12 -11.16 20.14 -1.92
N ARG A 13 -10.67 20.77 -2.99
CA ARG A 13 -10.64 22.24 -3.12
C ARG A 13 -12.04 22.88 -3.16
N GLU A 14 -13.04 22.15 -3.66
CA GLU A 14 -14.45 22.55 -3.68
C GLU A 14 -15.20 22.13 -2.39
N GLY A 15 -14.68 21.15 -1.67
CA GLY A 15 -15.29 20.54 -0.48
C GLY A 15 -15.19 21.40 0.77
N SER A 16 -15.92 21.00 1.81
CA SER A 16 -15.99 21.75 3.08
C SER A 16 -14.72 21.60 3.91
N TYR A 17 -14.37 22.67 4.62
CA TYR A 17 -13.30 22.63 5.62
C TYR A 17 -13.67 21.72 6.77
N ILE A 18 -12.72 20.91 7.23
CA ILE A 18 -12.79 20.12 8.45
C ILE A 18 -11.38 19.94 9.02
N SER A 19 -11.18 20.20 10.31
CA SER A 19 -9.90 19.93 10.95
C SER A 19 -9.67 18.43 11.09
N SER A 20 -8.40 18.00 11.10
CA SER A 20 -8.05 16.57 11.20
C SER A 20 -8.73 15.89 12.41
N LYS A 21 -8.70 16.54 13.58
CA LYS A 21 -9.36 16.01 14.79
C LYS A 21 -10.87 15.85 14.61
N SER A 22 -11.53 16.80 13.95
CA SER A 22 -12.97 16.71 13.71
C SER A 22 -13.29 15.63 12.69
N PHE A 23 -12.44 15.46 11.67
CA PHE A 23 -12.56 14.38 10.70
C PHE A 23 -12.41 13.01 11.37
N ASP A 24 -11.40 12.81 12.23
CA ASP A 24 -11.18 11.55 12.95
C ASP A 24 -12.39 11.19 13.84
N LEU A 25 -12.97 12.19 14.52
CA LEU A 25 -14.16 12.02 15.34
C LEU A 25 -15.40 11.68 14.50
N GLN A 26 -15.58 12.32 13.34
CA GLN A 26 -16.66 12.02 12.41
C GLN A 26 -16.50 10.59 11.88
N LEU A 27 -15.32 10.25 11.38
CA LEU A 27 -15.00 8.92 10.85
C LEU A 27 -15.31 7.81 11.85
N SER A 28 -14.84 7.96 13.10
CA SER A 28 -15.10 6.97 14.15
C SER A 28 -16.59 6.80 14.48
N ARG A 29 -17.36 7.89 14.47
CA ARG A 29 -18.82 7.83 14.72
C ARG A 29 -19.57 7.18 13.58
N THR A 30 -19.27 7.57 12.34
CA THR A 30 -19.89 6.99 11.14
C THR A 30 -19.58 5.49 11.04
N ILE A 31 -18.34 5.06 11.34
CA ILE A 31 -18.00 3.62 11.40
C ILE A 31 -18.90 2.89 12.41
N ALA A 32 -19.02 3.40 13.65
CA ALA A 32 -19.85 2.77 14.67
C ALA A 32 -21.37 2.81 14.37
N GLU A 33 -21.83 3.76 13.57
CA GLU A 33 -23.20 3.81 13.05
C GLU A 33 -23.42 2.74 11.98
N LEU A 34 -22.52 2.65 10.99
CA LEU A 34 -22.59 1.68 9.91
C LEU A 34 -22.40 0.25 10.41
N GLU A 35 -21.52 0.00 11.37
CA GLU A 35 -21.37 -1.32 12.00
C GLU A 35 -22.70 -1.81 12.58
N ARG A 36 -23.44 -0.93 13.27
CA ARG A 36 -24.76 -1.25 13.83
C ARG A 36 -25.83 -1.41 12.75
N GLU A 37 -25.83 -0.55 11.74
CA GLU A 37 -26.80 -0.58 10.64
C GLU A 37 -26.69 -1.85 9.79
N TYR A 38 -25.46 -2.23 9.44
CA TYR A 38 -25.17 -3.39 8.60
C TYR A 38 -24.98 -4.68 9.40
N GLY A 39 -25.04 -4.62 10.73
CA GLY A 39 -24.86 -5.78 11.61
C GLY A 39 -23.45 -6.38 11.56
N VAL A 40 -22.44 -5.55 11.32
CA VAL A 40 -21.03 -5.96 11.28
C VAL A 40 -20.49 -6.04 12.70
N SER A 41 -19.95 -7.20 13.06
CA SER A 41 -19.29 -7.41 14.36
C SER A 41 -18.06 -8.31 14.19
N TYR A 42 -17.07 -8.09 15.06
CA TYR A 42 -15.86 -8.89 15.09
C TYR A 42 -16.01 -10.06 16.06
N ASP A 43 -15.72 -11.28 15.58
CA ASP A 43 -15.60 -12.48 16.42
C ASP A 43 -14.11 -12.89 16.52
N PRO A 44 -13.48 -12.80 17.70
CA PRO A 44 -12.10 -13.25 17.88
C PRO A 44 -11.90 -14.77 17.71
N GLY A 45 -12.97 -15.57 17.75
CA GLY A 45 -12.95 -16.99 17.45
C GLY A 45 -12.85 -17.31 15.95
N GLU A 46 -13.20 -16.36 15.08
CA GLU A 46 -13.22 -16.51 13.62
C GLU A 46 -12.24 -15.55 12.95
N LEU A 47 -10.97 -15.97 12.83
CA LEU A 47 -9.92 -15.13 12.24
C LEU A 47 -10.11 -14.83 10.74
N ALA A 48 -10.77 -15.74 10.01
CA ALA A 48 -11.08 -15.59 8.60
C ALA A 48 -12.49 -16.13 8.34
N PRO A 49 -13.53 -15.32 8.64
CA PRO A 49 -14.91 -15.73 8.44
C PRO A 49 -15.16 -16.09 6.97
N ASP A 50 -15.83 -17.21 6.74
CA ASP A 50 -16.28 -17.65 5.41
C ASP A 50 -17.76 -17.33 5.16
N ASP A 51 -18.41 -16.60 6.08
CA ASP A 51 -19.79 -16.13 5.94
C ASP A 51 -19.92 -15.07 4.83
N PRO A 52 -20.57 -15.40 3.70
CA PRO A 52 -20.75 -14.44 2.61
C PRO A 52 -21.68 -13.28 2.99
N SER A 53 -22.54 -13.44 4.00
CA SER A 53 -23.43 -12.39 4.47
C SER A 53 -22.67 -11.29 5.19
N LEU A 54 -21.75 -11.65 6.08
CA LEU A 54 -20.80 -10.73 6.71
C LEU A 54 -19.93 -10.02 5.66
N ALA A 55 -19.36 -10.76 4.71
CA ALA A 55 -18.52 -10.17 3.66
C ALA A 55 -19.29 -9.12 2.83
N LYS A 56 -20.55 -9.42 2.49
CA LYS A 56 -21.45 -8.47 1.81
C LYS A 56 -21.76 -7.26 2.69
N ALA A 57 -22.10 -7.46 3.95
CA ALA A 57 -22.41 -6.38 4.89
C ALA A 57 -21.22 -5.42 5.06
N VAL A 58 -20.00 -5.95 5.24
CA VAL A 58 -18.76 -5.14 5.33
C VAL A 58 -18.53 -4.36 4.03
N PHE A 59 -18.74 -4.99 2.87
CA PHE A 59 -18.58 -4.32 1.57
C PHE A 59 -19.58 -3.18 1.38
N GLU A 60 -20.85 -3.39 1.69
CA GLU A 60 -21.89 -2.36 1.57
C GLU A 60 -21.70 -1.23 2.59
N ALA A 61 -21.34 -1.55 3.83
CA ALA A 61 -20.98 -0.56 4.85
C ALA A 61 -19.77 0.28 4.42
N GLY A 62 -18.73 -0.34 3.84
CA GLY A 62 -17.56 0.36 3.32
C GLY A 62 -17.89 1.33 2.17
N LEU A 63 -18.81 0.94 1.28
CA LEU A 63 -19.30 1.85 0.23
C LEU A 63 -20.06 3.05 0.81
N ALA A 64 -20.93 2.81 1.80
CA ALA A 64 -21.65 3.88 2.49
C ALA A 64 -20.69 4.82 3.24
N LEU A 65 -19.65 4.27 3.87
CA LEU A 65 -18.63 5.07 4.57
C LEU A 65 -17.91 6.04 3.63
N VAL A 66 -17.48 5.57 2.46
CA VAL A 66 -16.80 6.43 1.48
C VAL A 66 -17.74 7.50 0.93
N GLU A 67 -19.01 7.16 0.73
CA GLU A 67 -20.03 8.12 0.27
C GLU A 67 -20.33 9.20 1.31
N GLU A 68 -20.39 8.84 2.58
CA GLU A 68 -20.71 9.77 3.67
C GLU A 68 -19.51 10.63 4.10
N VAL A 69 -18.34 10.02 4.25
CA VAL A 69 -17.16 10.67 4.83
C VAL A 69 -16.21 11.22 3.75
N GLY A 70 -16.10 10.52 2.62
CA GLY A 70 -15.16 10.86 1.55
C GLY A 70 -13.69 10.65 1.93
N ILE A 71 -12.80 11.29 1.18
CA ILE A 71 -11.35 11.24 1.37
C ILE A 71 -10.87 12.58 1.94
N TYR A 72 -10.22 12.55 3.10
CA TYR A 72 -9.60 13.74 3.70
C TYR A 72 -8.26 14.07 3.06
N VAL A 73 -8.10 15.30 2.59
CA VAL A 73 -6.83 15.83 2.08
C VAL A 73 -6.21 16.70 3.16
N VAL A 74 -5.19 16.16 3.82
CA VAL A 74 -4.56 16.74 5.02
C VAL A 74 -4.06 18.15 4.77
N GLU A 75 -3.35 18.38 3.66
CA GLU A 75 -2.78 19.68 3.31
C GLU A 75 -3.85 20.75 3.05
N LEU A 76 -5.06 20.35 2.66
CA LEU A 76 -6.17 21.25 2.38
C LEU A 76 -7.14 21.40 3.56
N GLU A 77 -7.04 20.51 4.55
CA GLU A 77 -8.02 20.33 5.63
C GLU A 77 -9.46 20.27 5.10
N ARG A 78 -9.68 19.47 4.04
CA ARG A 78 -10.96 19.35 3.33
C ARG A 78 -11.22 17.93 2.87
N THR A 79 -12.49 17.60 2.61
CA THR A 79 -12.90 16.29 2.12
C THR A 79 -13.28 16.31 0.64
N ALA A 80 -12.90 15.25 -0.07
CA ALA A 80 -13.38 14.92 -1.40
C ALA A 80 -14.44 13.82 -1.31
N VAL A 81 -15.69 14.13 -1.67
CA VAL A 81 -16.82 13.20 -1.60
C VAL A 81 -17.06 12.53 -2.95
N PHE A 82 -17.43 11.26 -2.92
CA PHE A 82 -17.72 10.43 -4.10
C PHE A 82 -19.04 9.71 -3.89
N SER A 83 -19.84 9.53 -4.95
CA SER A 83 -21.06 8.73 -4.81
C SER A 83 -20.72 7.24 -4.76
N ARG A 84 -21.62 6.45 -4.17
CA ARG A 84 -21.50 4.99 -4.15
C ARG A 84 -21.32 4.40 -5.55
N GLU A 85 -22.04 4.92 -6.54
CA GLU A 85 -21.96 4.46 -7.93
C GLU A 85 -20.61 4.74 -8.57
N GLU A 86 -20.01 5.91 -8.31
CA GLU A 86 -18.68 6.27 -8.81
C GLU A 86 -17.64 5.27 -8.30
N VAL A 87 -17.65 4.98 -7.00
CA VAL A 87 -16.73 4.01 -6.38
C VAL A 87 -16.98 2.61 -6.94
N ALA A 88 -18.23 2.16 -7.00
CA ALA A 88 -18.59 0.84 -7.52
C ALA A 88 -18.23 0.67 -9.01
N GLU A 89 -18.28 1.74 -9.82
CA GLU A 89 -17.85 1.71 -11.22
C GLU A 89 -16.35 1.51 -11.36
N VAL A 90 -15.54 2.16 -10.50
CA VAL A 90 -14.09 1.97 -10.47
C VAL A 90 -13.74 0.55 -10.04
N LEU A 91 -14.35 0.05 -8.97
CA LEU A 91 -14.09 -1.30 -8.46
C LEU A 91 -14.42 -2.39 -9.48
N ARG A 92 -15.49 -2.23 -10.28
CA ARG A 92 -15.84 -3.16 -11.37
C ARG A 92 -14.77 -3.26 -12.47
N ARG A 93 -13.93 -2.24 -12.62
CA ARG A 93 -12.86 -2.16 -13.62
C ARG A 93 -11.47 -2.46 -13.06
N ALA A 94 -11.37 -2.78 -11.77
CA ALA A 94 -10.09 -3.09 -11.15
C ALA A 94 -9.44 -4.30 -11.84
N GLU A 95 -8.16 -4.16 -12.19
CA GLU A 95 -7.38 -5.28 -12.71
C GLU A 95 -7.19 -6.34 -11.62
N LYS A 96 -7.29 -7.60 -12.03
CA LYS A 96 -7.19 -8.75 -11.12
C LYS A 96 -5.84 -9.44 -11.16
N GLU A 97 -5.01 -9.10 -12.15
CA GLU A 97 -3.74 -9.73 -12.41
C GLU A 97 -2.72 -8.71 -12.91
N PHE A 98 -1.49 -8.80 -12.40
CA PHE A 98 -0.36 -7.98 -12.81
C PHE A 98 0.85 -8.87 -13.08
N VAL A 99 1.59 -8.60 -14.15
CA VAL A 99 2.90 -9.21 -14.38
C VAL A 99 3.96 -8.32 -13.75
N LEU A 100 4.61 -8.82 -12.71
CA LEU A 100 5.68 -8.14 -11.99
C LEU A 100 7.04 -8.73 -12.37
N GLY A 101 8.03 -7.87 -12.56
CA GLY A 101 9.38 -8.27 -12.96
C GLY A 101 9.52 -8.44 -14.47
N LYS A 102 10.62 -9.06 -14.91
CA LYS A 102 11.01 -9.17 -16.33
C LYS A 102 11.67 -10.52 -16.61
N GLY A 103 11.61 -10.97 -17.87
CA GLY A 103 12.31 -12.17 -18.33
C GLY A 103 11.90 -13.43 -17.55
N SER A 104 12.87 -14.28 -17.22
CA SER A 104 12.68 -15.51 -16.43
C SER A 104 12.22 -15.26 -14.99
N ASP A 105 12.42 -14.05 -14.49
CA ASP A 105 12.06 -13.67 -13.12
C ASP A 105 10.66 -13.07 -13.02
N ALA A 106 9.97 -12.87 -14.15
CA ALA A 106 8.61 -12.36 -14.14
C ALA A 106 7.65 -13.31 -13.40
N ARG A 107 6.76 -12.75 -12.59
CA ARG A 107 5.75 -13.47 -11.80
C ARG A 107 4.40 -12.79 -11.94
N VAL A 108 3.33 -13.57 -11.91
CA VAL A 108 1.95 -13.05 -11.95
C VAL A 108 1.46 -12.87 -10.52
N LEU A 109 1.17 -11.63 -10.15
CA LEU A 109 0.40 -11.29 -8.96
C LEU A 109 -1.09 -11.35 -9.34
N SER A 110 -1.84 -12.28 -8.76
CA SER A 110 -3.26 -12.48 -9.07
C SER A 110 -4.13 -12.44 -7.82
N ALA A 111 -5.38 -12.00 -7.97
CA ALA A 111 -6.39 -12.13 -6.93
C ALA A 111 -6.58 -13.61 -6.51
N ARG A 112 -6.80 -13.84 -5.22
CA ARG A 112 -7.08 -15.16 -4.63
C ARG A 112 -8.46 -15.14 -3.98
N GLU A 113 -9.18 -16.25 -4.08
CA GLU A 113 -10.46 -16.45 -3.40
C GLU A 113 -10.25 -17.10 -2.02
N PRO A 114 -11.20 -16.92 -1.07
CA PRO A 114 -11.19 -17.67 0.19
C PRO A 114 -11.05 -19.18 -0.04
N GLY A 115 -10.18 -19.82 0.76
CA GLY A 115 -9.87 -21.24 0.61
C GLY A 115 -8.99 -21.62 -0.59
N SER A 116 -8.53 -20.64 -1.40
CA SER A 116 -7.66 -20.91 -2.54
C SER A 116 -6.36 -21.62 -2.12
N ARG A 117 -6.06 -22.73 -2.81
CA ARG A 117 -4.81 -23.49 -2.68
C ARG A 117 -3.65 -22.89 -3.50
N GLN A 118 -3.91 -21.87 -4.30
CA GLN A 118 -2.85 -21.13 -4.97
C GLN A 118 -1.96 -20.48 -3.92
N ARG A 119 -0.64 -20.65 -4.04
CA ARG A 119 0.31 -19.99 -3.13
C ARG A 119 0.14 -18.47 -3.22
N PRO A 120 0.25 -17.74 -2.09
CA PRO A 120 0.31 -16.29 -2.15
C PRO A 120 1.58 -15.85 -2.90
N PHE A 121 1.52 -14.66 -3.51
CA PHE A 121 2.71 -13.99 -4.02
C PHE A 121 3.53 -13.51 -2.82
N VAL A 122 4.81 -13.86 -2.77
CA VAL A 122 5.67 -13.56 -1.62
C VAL A 122 6.59 -12.38 -1.92
N PHE A 123 6.33 -11.26 -1.26
CA PHE A 123 7.32 -10.18 -1.09
C PHE A 123 8.22 -10.54 0.09
N GLY A 124 9.51 -10.68 -0.16
CA GLY A 124 10.51 -11.00 0.85
C GLY A 124 11.39 -9.80 1.17
N GLY A 125 11.73 -9.62 2.44
CA GLY A 125 12.61 -8.57 2.91
C GLY A 125 12.15 -8.02 4.25
N TYR A 126 12.62 -6.83 4.57
CA TYR A 126 12.36 -6.15 5.85
C TYR A 126 11.18 -5.17 5.83
N ALA A 127 10.42 -5.05 4.74
CA ALA A 127 9.22 -4.22 4.61
C ALA A 127 9.32 -2.82 5.27
N GLY A 128 10.23 -1.98 4.77
CA GLY A 128 10.50 -0.62 5.22
C GLY A 128 11.35 -0.49 6.50
N THR A 129 11.74 -1.58 7.16
CA THR A 129 12.53 -1.50 8.41
C THR A 129 13.86 -0.77 8.19
N PRO A 130 14.23 0.22 9.05
CA PRO A 130 15.51 0.90 8.97
C PRO A 130 16.68 -0.08 9.09
N THR A 131 17.56 -0.08 8.08
CA THR A 131 18.64 -1.07 7.93
C THR A 131 19.97 -0.35 7.66
N PRO A 132 21.05 -0.69 8.37
CA PRO A 132 22.38 -0.11 8.10
C PRO A 132 22.82 -0.32 6.65
N GLU A 133 23.47 0.69 6.05
CA GLU A 133 23.85 0.67 4.63
C GLU A 133 24.76 -0.52 4.29
N GLU A 134 25.69 -0.84 5.19
CA GLU A 134 26.64 -1.95 5.06
C GLU A 134 25.98 -3.34 5.11
N GLU A 135 24.81 -3.46 5.74
CA GLU A 135 24.06 -4.72 5.86
C GLU A 135 22.97 -4.85 4.78
N PHE A 136 22.58 -3.74 4.17
CA PHE A 136 21.40 -3.64 3.33
C PHE A 136 21.44 -4.61 2.14
N LYS A 137 22.54 -4.62 1.38
CA LYS A 137 22.70 -5.52 0.23
C LYS A 137 22.64 -6.99 0.65
N TYR A 138 23.40 -7.37 1.67
CA TYR A 138 23.54 -8.77 2.06
C TYR A 138 22.26 -9.32 2.68
N SER A 139 21.53 -8.49 3.43
CA SER A 139 20.19 -8.84 3.91
C SER A 139 19.20 -8.99 2.75
N ALA A 140 19.17 -8.08 1.78
CA ALA A 140 18.34 -8.21 0.58
C ALA A 140 18.68 -9.48 -0.24
N LEU A 141 19.97 -9.75 -0.45
CA LEU A 141 20.47 -10.94 -1.15
C LEU A 141 19.98 -12.23 -0.47
N SER A 142 19.95 -12.25 0.87
CA SER A 142 19.49 -13.40 1.63
C SER A 142 18.04 -13.79 1.35
N TYR A 143 17.17 -12.82 1.03
CA TYR A 143 15.81 -13.08 0.56
C TYR A 143 15.76 -13.39 -0.94
N ALA A 144 16.53 -12.67 -1.75
CA ALA A 144 16.50 -12.82 -3.21
C ALA A 144 16.86 -14.24 -3.68
N GLN A 145 17.79 -14.90 -2.98
CA GLN A 145 18.23 -16.27 -3.27
C GLN A 145 17.18 -17.35 -2.89
N GLU A 146 16.19 -17.02 -2.07
CA GLU A 146 15.17 -17.97 -1.64
C GLU A 146 14.15 -18.24 -2.76
N ALA A 147 14.01 -19.51 -3.14
CA ALA A 147 13.14 -19.91 -4.25
C ALA A 147 11.64 -19.64 -4.00
N LEU A 148 11.25 -19.47 -2.73
CA LEU A 148 9.89 -19.13 -2.33
C LEU A 148 9.57 -17.64 -2.42
N VAL A 149 10.58 -16.77 -2.56
CA VAL A 149 10.42 -15.32 -2.68
C VAL A 149 10.17 -14.96 -4.15
N ASP A 150 9.07 -14.27 -4.43
CA ASP A 150 8.67 -13.86 -5.78
C ASP A 150 9.22 -12.48 -6.15
N ALA A 151 9.22 -11.54 -5.20
CA ALA A 151 9.73 -10.17 -5.33
C ALA A 151 10.36 -9.70 -4.02
N LEU A 152 11.10 -8.59 -4.06
CA LEU A 152 11.58 -7.95 -2.83
C LEU A 152 10.69 -6.79 -2.40
N ASP A 153 10.51 -6.68 -1.09
CA ASP A 153 10.05 -5.51 -0.34
C ASP A 153 10.96 -5.44 0.90
N HIS A 154 12.04 -4.67 0.79
CA HIS A 154 13.15 -4.74 1.75
C HIS A 154 13.11 -3.61 2.78
N GLY A 155 14.25 -3.13 3.26
CA GLY A 155 14.32 -2.08 4.28
C GLY A 155 14.42 -0.67 3.70
N SER A 156 14.58 0.29 4.60
CA SER A 156 14.93 1.68 4.31
C SER A 156 16.34 2.00 4.82
N LEU A 157 17.01 2.97 4.22
CA LEU A 157 18.32 3.46 4.65
C LEU A 157 18.14 4.67 5.60
N PRO A 158 18.42 4.55 6.91
CA PRO A 158 18.35 5.69 7.83
C PRO A 158 19.55 6.65 7.67
N SER A 159 20.61 6.20 7.01
CA SER A 159 21.79 7.00 6.66
C SER A 159 22.36 6.54 5.32
N VAL A 160 22.96 7.46 4.57
CA VAL A 160 23.65 7.20 3.31
C VAL A 160 24.99 7.93 3.29
N GLY A 161 26.08 7.23 2.94
CA GLY A 161 27.43 7.82 2.89
C GLY A 161 27.90 8.38 4.24
N GLY A 162 27.43 7.80 5.35
CA GLY A 162 27.71 8.27 6.71
C GLY A 162 26.89 9.48 7.18
N LEU A 163 25.93 9.97 6.37
CA LEU A 163 25.05 11.07 6.72
C LEU A 163 23.63 10.57 7.02
N GLY A 164 23.03 11.03 8.11
CA GLY A 164 21.63 10.73 8.43
C GLY A 164 20.65 11.28 7.38
N VAL A 165 19.67 10.46 7.00
CA VAL A 165 18.64 10.86 6.03
C VAL A 165 17.71 11.86 6.68
N SER A 166 17.43 12.95 5.98
CA SER A 166 16.53 14.02 6.44
C SER A 166 15.45 14.25 5.39
N ARG A 167 14.20 14.29 5.85
CA ARG A 167 13.03 14.52 5.00
C ARG A 167 13.21 15.77 4.13
N SER A 168 12.95 15.63 2.84
CA SER A 168 13.02 16.66 1.81
C SER A 168 14.40 17.30 1.61
N ALA A 169 15.47 16.68 2.13
CA ALA A 169 16.85 17.07 1.90
C ALA A 169 17.47 16.24 0.77
N PRO A 170 18.62 16.66 0.19
CA PRO A 170 19.33 15.86 -0.79
C PRO A 170 19.68 14.44 -0.30
N SER A 171 19.91 14.24 1.00
CA SER A 171 20.19 12.92 1.56
C SER A 171 19.03 11.92 1.43
N GLU A 172 17.77 12.40 1.34
CA GLU A 172 16.61 11.55 1.07
C GLU A 172 16.63 11.00 -0.37
N ALA A 173 16.88 11.87 -1.36
CA ALA A 173 17.01 11.44 -2.76
C ALA A 173 18.20 10.47 -2.94
N GLU A 174 19.35 10.80 -2.35
CA GLU A 174 20.55 9.96 -2.40
C GLU A 174 20.30 8.60 -1.74
N ALA A 175 19.58 8.55 -0.62
CA ALA A 175 19.22 7.30 0.04
C ALA A 175 18.29 6.44 -0.83
N THR A 176 17.29 7.02 -1.50
CA THR A 176 16.43 6.27 -2.43
C THR A 176 17.22 5.68 -3.59
N VAL A 177 18.10 6.48 -4.21
CA VAL A 177 18.94 5.98 -5.31
C VAL A 177 19.83 4.84 -4.80
N ARG A 178 20.47 5.03 -3.65
CA ARG A 178 21.35 4.03 -3.05
C ARG A 178 20.61 2.74 -2.70
N GLU A 179 19.42 2.84 -2.13
CA GLU A 179 18.55 1.69 -1.84
C GLU A 179 18.30 0.87 -3.11
N VAL A 180 17.86 1.52 -4.19
CA VAL A 180 17.57 0.84 -5.45
C VAL A 180 18.84 0.21 -6.06
N GLU A 181 19.98 0.88 -5.98
CA GLU A 181 21.28 0.32 -6.40
C GLU A 181 21.59 -0.97 -5.64
N LEU A 182 21.52 -0.94 -4.31
CA LEU A 182 21.84 -2.08 -3.45
C LEU A 182 20.87 -3.26 -3.69
N LEU A 183 19.58 -2.98 -3.88
CA LEU A 183 18.60 -3.99 -4.26
C LEU A 183 18.91 -4.61 -5.63
N ARG A 184 19.28 -3.78 -6.61
CA ARG A 184 19.66 -4.25 -7.95
C ARG A 184 20.91 -5.11 -7.92
N GLU A 185 21.93 -4.70 -7.17
CA GLU A 185 23.12 -5.51 -6.93
C GLU A 185 22.76 -6.87 -6.31
N ALA A 186 21.92 -6.87 -5.27
CA ALA A 186 21.49 -8.09 -4.60
C ALA A 186 20.76 -9.06 -5.54
N ILE A 187 19.78 -8.61 -6.32
CA ILE A 187 19.03 -9.51 -7.22
C ILE A 187 19.88 -10.00 -8.41
N VAL A 188 20.84 -9.19 -8.88
CA VAL A 188 21.80 -9.61 -9.91
C VAL A 188 22.71 -10.69 -9.36
N GLU A 189 23.23 -10.51 -8.16
CA GLU A 189 24.09 -11.48 -7.47
C GLU A 189 23.34 -12.78 -7.15
N ALA A 190 22.04 -12.70 -6.83
CA ALA A 190 21.16 -13.86 -6.67
C ALA A 190 20.84 -14.61 -7.99
N GLY A 191 21.32 -14.11 -9.14
CA GLY A 191 21.01 -14.67 -10.46
C GLY A 191 19.59 -14.41 -10.94
N ARG A 192 18.90 -13.41 -10.38
CA ARG A 192 17.49 -13.04 -10.66
C ARG A 192 17.36 -11.58 -11.07
N PRO A 193 18.09 -11.11 -12.11
CA PRO A 193 18.18 -9.69 -12.45
C PRO A 193 16.85 -9.04 -12.86
N GLY A 194 15.86 -9.85 -13.27
CA GLY A 194 14.53 -9.39 -13.64
C GLY A 194 13.53 -9.38 -12.48
N MET A 195 13.93 -9.74 -11.26
CA MET A 195 13.05 -9.76 -10.08
C MET A 195 12.40 -8.38 -9.85
N HIS A 196 11.12 -8.39 -9.47
CA HIS A 196 10.40 -7.17 -9.10
C HIS A 196 10.89 -6.63 -7.76
N LEU A 197 10.95 -5.30 -7.65
CA LEU A 197 11.33 -4.59 -6.44
C LEU A 197 10.17 -3.64 -6.09
N LEU A 198 9.57 -3.85 -4.91
CA LEU A 198 8.91 -2.78 -4.18
C LEU A 198 10.02 -2.05 -3.41
N ALA A 199 10.22 -0.77 -3.72
CA ALA A 199 11.40 -0.02 -3.35
C ALA A 199 11.06 1.47 -3.23
N CYS A 200 12.08 2.27 -2.93
CA CYS A 200 12.01 3.68 -2.56
C CYS A 200 11.46 3.89 -1.14
N GLU A 201 11.67 2.92 -0.25
CA GLU A 201 11.24 2.95 1.14
C GLU A 201 12.08 3.92 2.01
N SER A 202 13.25 4.35 1.50
CA SER A 202 14.14 5.32 2.15
C SER A 202 13.64 6.77 2.07
N SER A 203 12.50 7.00 1.42
CA SER A 203 11.91 8.33 1.23
C SER A 203 10.47 8.43 1.72
N VAL A 204 10.16 9.55 2.36
CA VAL A 204 8.83 9.87 2.90
C VAL A 204 8.28 11.19 2.33
N SER A 205 8.98 11.77 1.37
CA SER A 205 8.58 12.98 0.66
C SER A 205 8.68 12.79 -0.86
N ALA A 206 8.16 13.76 -1.63
CA ALA A 206 8.19 13.73 -3.09
C ALA A 206 9.59 13.96 -3.71
N VAL A 207 10.63 14.10 -2.87
CA VAL A 207 12.02 14.32 -3.31
C VAL A 207 12.71 13.00 -3.71
N GLY A 208 12.35 11.89 -3.08
CA GLY A 208 12.84 10.55 -3.43
C GLY A 208 12.05 9.91 -4.55
#